data_AF-A0AA88XU19-F1
#
_entry.id   AF-A0AA88XU19-F1
#
_cell.length_a   1.000
_cell.length_b   1.000
_cell.length_c   1.000
_cell.angle_alpha   90.00
_cell.angle_beta   90.00
_cell.angle_gamma   90.00
#
_symmetry.space_group_name_H-M   'P 1'
#
loop_
_entity.id
_entity.type
_entity.pdbx_description
1 polymer ?
#
loop_
_entity_poly.entity_id
_entity_poly.type
_entity_poly.pdbx_seq_one_letter_code
_entity_poly.pdbx_strand_id
1 'polypeptide(L)'
;MSLMYHAARRRRYLQRRYTTPIKPMSLRRSRTGLSSWMDIVQEALLHDCVQAYTILIQCENQNSTLAKLDSRSELEWIYQRLLARNEPVHFWIGGNRLKRFEEWRWVSDGQRIEFFDFYKTQPNQNTSLCIVLWHPFKYDWAD
;
A
#
# COMPACT_ATOMS: atom_id res chain seq x y z
N MET A 1 18.54 -16.92 -21.74
CA MET A 1 17.49 -17.23 -20.74
C MET A 1 16.53 -16.05 -20.67
N SER A 2 15.27 -16.25 -21.08
CA SER A 2 14.35 -15.16 -21.46
C SER A 2 13.70 -14.44 -20.27
N LEU A 3 13.47 -13.13 -20.41
CA LEU A 3 12.71 -12.26 -19.49
C LEU A 3 11.39 -12.88 -19.01
N MET A 4 10.76 -13.71 -19.84
CA MET A 4 9.52 -14.44 -19.49
C MET A 4 9.71 -15.44 -18.33
N TYR A 5 10.90 -16.05 -18.21
CA TYR A 5 11.21 -17.01 -17.15
C TYR A 5 11.27 -16.33 -15.76
N HIS A 6 11.82 -15.12 -15.69
CA HIS A 6 11.85 -14.33 -14.44
C HIS A 6 10.46 -13.80 -14.06
N ALA A 7 9.67 -13.35 -15.04
CA ALA A 7 8.29 -12.89 -14.79
C ALA A 7 7.38 -14.02 -14.26
N ALA A 8 7.47 -15.23 -14.83
CA ALA A 8 6.67 -16.38 -14.40
C ALA A 8 7.07 -16.91 -13.00
N ARG A 9 8.34 -16.77 -12.63
CA ARG A 9 8.85 -17.17 -11.31
C ARG A 9 8.51 -16.14 -10.23
N ARG A 10 8.51 -14.84 -10.56
CA ARG A 10 7.99 -13.75 -9.70
C ARG A 10 6.47 -13.83 -9.50
N ARG A 11 5.68 -14.10 -10.54
CA ARG A 11 4.23 -14.34 -10.39
C ARG A 11 3.93 -15.47 -9.41
N ARG A 12 4.64 -16.60 -9.52
CA ARG A 12 4.50 -17.72 -8.58
C ARG A 12 4.98 -17.39 -7.17
N TYR A 13 6.00 -16.54 -7.01
CA TYR A 13 6.48 -16.06 -5.72
C TYR A 13 5.45 -15.14 -5.03
N LEU A 14 4.90 -14.16 -5.75
CA LEU A 14 3.87 -13.25 -5.24
C LEU A 14 2.55 -13.98 -4.96
N GLN A 15 2.11 -14.88 -5.84
CA GLN A 15 0.93 -15.74 -5.59
C GLN A 15 1.10 -16.65 -4.37
N ARG A 16 2.33 -17.08 -4.05
CA ARG A 16 2.62 -17.88 -2.84
C ARG A 16 2.76 -17.03 -1.58
N ARG A 17 3.17 -15.77 -1.68
CA ARG A 17 3.36 -14.86 -0.54
C ARG A 17 2.07 -14.16 -0.10
N TYR A 18 1.14 -13.96 -1.05
CA TYR A 18 -0.17 -13.31 -0.84
C TYR A 18 -1.32 -14.30 -1.06
N THR A 19 -1.24 -15.50 -0.49
CA THR A 19 -2.37 -16.45 -0.46
C THR A 19 -3.48 -15.99 0.49
N THR A 20 -3.16 -15.06 1.38
CA THR A 20 -4.07 -14.36 2.29
C THR A 20 -4.76 -13.18 1.59
N PRO A 21 -6.08 -13.00 1.75
CA PRO A 21 -6.80 -11.87 1.17
C PRO A 21 -6.22 -10.53 1.64
N ILE A 22 -6.12 -9.57 0.72
CA ILE A 22 -5.73 -8.19 1.02
C ILE A 22 -6.96 -7.28 0.88
N LYS A 23 -7.23 -6.45 1.89
CA LYS A 23 -8.38 -5.53 1.94
C LYS A 23 -7.93 -4.07 1.83
N PRO A 24 -8.79 -3.16 1.32
CA PRO A 24 -8.61 -1.73 1.52
C PRO A 24 -8.59 -1.37 3.00
N MET A 25 -7.73 -0.44 3.37
CA MET A 25 -7.97 0.40 4.55
C MET A 25 -8.27 1.82 4.08
N SER A 26 -9.49 2.29 4.33
CA SER A 26 -9.93 3.66 4.05
C SER A 26 -10.36 4.34 5.36
N LEU A 27 -9.94 5.58 5.54
CA LEU A 27 -10.42 6.46 6.61
C LEU A 27 -11.27 7.54 5.95
N ARG A 28 -12.53 7.67 6.36
CA ARG A 28 -13.40 8.76 5.89
C ARG A 28 -12.85 10.09 6.39
N ARG A 29 -12.44 10.97 5.47
CA ARG A 29 -12.12 12.38 5.78
C ARG A 29 -13.17 13.30 5.14
N SER A 30 -13.52 14.40 5.81
CA SER A 30 -14.49 15.39 5.31
C SER A 30 -13.96 16.09 4.06
N ARG A 31 -14.86 16.30 3.10
CA ARG A 31 -14.64 16.94 1.80
C ARG A 31 -13.82 18.23 1.88
N THR A 32 -12.68 18.27 1.19
CA THR A 32 -12.22 19.40 0.34
C THR A 32 -10.94 18.99 -0.37
N GLY A 33 -10.91 19.04 -1.71
CA GLY A 33 -9.67 19.04 -2.49
C GLY A 33 -9.56 17.97 -3.58
N LEU A 34 -10.40 18.04 -4.61
CA LEU A 34 -10.08 17.42 -5.91
C LEU A 34 -9.29 18.43 -6.73
N SER A 35 -7.99 18.19 -6.91
CA SER A 35 -7.21 18.90 -7.93
C SER A 35 -6.16 17.97 -8.54
N SER A 36 -6.32 17.71 -9.83
CA SER A 36 -5.35 17.18 -10.80
C SER A 36 -4.62 15.87 -10.46
N TRP A 37 -5.28 14.72 -10.68
CA TRP A 37 -4.67 13.39 -10.48
C TRP A 37 -4.39 12.61 -11.78
N MET A 38 -4.84 13.11 -12.93
CA MET A 38 -4.89 12.32 -14.17
C MET A 38 -3.59 12.30 -15.01
N ASP A 39 -2.61 13.16 -14.75
CA ASP A 39 -1.39 13.26 -15.59
C ASP A 39 -0.22 12.35 -15.16
N ILE A 40 -0.33 11.64 -14.02
CA ILE A 40 0.73 10.71 -13.53
C ILE A 40 0.42 9.24 -13.92
N VAL A 41 -0.74 8.99 -14.52
CA VAL A 41 -1.34 7.65 -14.64
C VAL A 41 -0.64 6.74 -15.67
N GLN A 42 0.19 7.27 -16.57
CA GLN A 42 0.52 6.53 -17.80
C GLN A 42 1.85 5.76 -17.81
N GLU A 43 2.78 5.99 -16.89
CA GLU A 43 4.07 5.26 -16.84
C GLU A 43 4.29 4.38 -15.58
N ALA A 44 3.53 4.58 -14.50
CA ALA A 44 3.74 3.90 -13.21
C ALA A 44 3.06 2.52 -13.05
N LEU A 45 2.32 2.04 -14.07
CA LEU A 45 1.51 0.81 -13.99
C LEU A 45 2.29 -0.52 -14.06
N LEU A 46 3.62 -0.50 -14.05
CA LEU A 46 4.44 -1.68 -14.32
C LEU A 46 5.29 -2.07 -13.09
N HIS A 47 4.67 -2.71 -12.08
CA HIS A 47 4.86 -4.15 -11.87
C HIS A 47 4.37 -4.74 -10.52
N ASP A 48 4.20 -3.96 -9.44
CA ASP A 48 3.88 -4.55 -8.11
C ASP A 48 2.67 -3.95 -7.36
N CYS A 49 2.09 -2.85 -7.83
CA CYS A 49 0.98 -2.14 -7.14
C CYS A 49 -0.43 -2.37 -7.72
N VAL A 50 -0.59 -3.30 -8.67
CA VAL A 50 -1.84 -3.44 -9.47
C VAL A 50 -3.08 -3.63 -8.58
N GLN A 51 -2.97 -4.41 -7.50
CA GLN A 51 -4.08 -4.63 -6.57
C GLN A 51 -4.40 -3.39 -5.75
N ALA A 52 -3.38 -2.66 -5.27
CA ALA A 52 -3.58 -1.42 -4.54
C ALA A 52 -4.28 -0.36 -5.40
N TYR A 53 -3.98 -0.32 -6.70
CA TYR A 53 -4.65 0.59 -7.65
C TYR A 53 -6.13 0.27 -7.87
N THR A 54 -6.49 -1.00 -8.07
CA THR A 54 -7.92 -1.39 -8.15
C THR A 54 -8.69 -0.99 -6.90
N ILE A 55 -8.05 -1.12 -5.74
CA ILE A 55 -8.63 -0.76 -4.45
C ILE A 55 -8.73 0.76 -4.28
N LEU A 56 -7.75 1.52 -4.77
CA LEU A 56 -7.80 2.98 -4.80
C LEU A 56 -9.03 3.46 -5.59
N ILE A 57 -9.26 2.92 -6.79
CA ILE A 57 -10.45 3.23 -7.60
C ILE A 57 -11.74 2.93 -6.82
N GLN A 58 -11.80 1.81 -6.09
CA GLN A 58 -12.97 1.48 -5.26
C GLN A 58 -13.19 2.50 -4.13
N CYS A 59 -12.12 2.97 -3.51
CA CYS A 59 -12.19 4.00 -2.47
C CYS A 59 -12.68 5.33 -3.06
N GLU A 60 -12.15 5.74 -4.21
CA GLU A 60 -12.51 6.99 -4.89
C GLU A 60 -13.98 7.00 -5.33
N ASN A 61 -14.48 5.88 -5.85
CA ASN A 61 -15.91 5.71 -6.15
C ASN A 61 -16.82 5.88 -4.92
N GLN A 62 -16.26 5.77 -3.71
CA GLN A 62 -16.94 5.99 -2.44
C GLN A 62 -16.62 7.35 -1.81
N ASN A 63 -16.06 8.29 -2.59
CA ASN A 63 -15.55 9.58 -2.12
C ASN A 63 -14.54 9.45 -0.97
N SER A 64 -13.66 8.46 -1.06
CA SER A 64 -12.61 8.17 -0.08
C SER A 64 -11.29 7.90 -0.80
N THR A 65 -10.22 7.76 -0.04
CA THR A 65 -8.91 7.31 -0.55
C THR A 65 -8.34 6.23 0.39
N LEU A 66 -7.22 5.61 -0.02
CA LEU A 66 -6.46 4.72 0.85
C LEU A 66 -5.92 5.49 2.06
N ALA A 67 -5.84 4.82 3.21
CA ALA A 67 -5.48 5.47 4.46
C ALA A 67 -4.08 6.10 4.40
N LYS A 68 -4.01 7.37 4.78
CA LYS A 68 -2.80 8.09 5.16
C LYS A 68 -2.62 7.93 6.67
N LEU A 69 -1.45 7.48 7.11
CA LEU A 69 -1.11 7.25 8.51
C LEU A 69 0.08 8.13 8.86
N ASP A 70 -0.19 9.38 9.26
CA ASP A 70 0.84 10.42 9.39
C ASP A 70 1.26 10.70 10.84
N SER A 71 0.67 9.99 11.80
CA SER A 71 1.00 10.12 13.22
C SER A 71 1.01 8.79 13.97
N ARG A 72 1.80 8.74 15.04
CA ARG A 72 1.84 7.60 15.97
C ARG A 72 0.46 7.30 16.56
N SER A 73 -0.30 8.34 16.93
CA SER A 73 -1.64 8.20 17.53
C SER A 73 -2.65 7.56 16.59
N GLU A 74 -2.66 7.95 15.30
CA GLU A 74 -3.51 7.31 14.29
C GLU A 74 -3.13 5.84 14.10
N LEU A 75 -1.83 5.56 14.03
CA LEU A 75 -1.33 4.21 13.85
C LEU A 75 -1.72 3.29 15.02
N GLU A 76 -1.49 3.74 16.26
CA GLU A 76 -1.88 3.01 17.46
C GLU A 76 -3.38 2.73 17.49
N TRP A 77 -4.20 3.73 17.15
CA TRP A 77 -5.66 3.58 17.09
C TRP A 77 -6.10 2.49 16.10
N ILE A 78 -5.39 2.35 14.97
CA ILE A 78 -5.63 1.29 13.98
C ILE A 78 -5.12 -0.05 14.48
N TYR A 79 -3.90 -0.11 15.02
CA TYR A 79 -3.31 -1.36 15.53
C TYR A 79 -4.18 -2.00 16.60
N GLN A 80 -4.71 -1.22 17.53
CA GLN A 80 -5.62 -1.75 18.55
C GLN A 80 -6.86 -2.44 17.92
N ARG A 81 -7.39 -1.89 16.82
CA ARG A 81 -8.54 -2.49 16.11
C ARG A 81 -8.17 -3.70 15.29
N LEU A 82 -7.04 -3.66 14.60
CA LEU A 82 -6.58 -4.78 13.79
C LEU A 82 -6.19 -5.97 14.66
N LEU A 83 -5.45 -5.73 15.73
CA LEU A 83 -5.06 -6.76 16.70
C LEU A 83 -6.26 -7.32 17.45
N ALA A 84 -7.25 -6.50 17.80
CA ALA A 84 -8.48 -6.99 18.44
C ALA A 84 -9.31 -7.88 17.51
N ARG A 85 -9.31 -7.60 16.19
CA ARG A 85 -9.99 -8.45 15.19
C ARG A 85 -9.19 -9.70 14.85
N ASN A 86 -7.86 -9.60 14.90
CA ASN A 86 -6.91 -10.66 14.57
C ASN A 86 -7.26 -11.40 13.26
N GLU A 87 -7.70 -10.65 12.25
CA GLU A 87 -8.03 -11.22 10.94
C GLU A 87 -6.72 -11.52 10.18
N PRO A 88 -6.56 -12.74 9.63
CA PRO A 88 -5.36 -13.14 8.88
C PRO A 88 -5.33 -12.53 7.46
N VAL A 89 -5.66 -11.24 7.35
CA VAL A 89 -5.71 -10.47 6.12
C VAL A 89 -4.72 -9.33 6.17
N HIS A 90 -4.27 -8.89 5.00
CA HIS A 90 -3.39 -7.72 4.89
C HIS A 90 -4.21 -6.50 4.50
N PHE A 91 -3.67 -5.31 4.74
CA PHE A 91 -4.36 -4.07 4.37
C PHE A 91 -3.45 -3.16 3.55
N TRP A 92 -3.87 -2.80 2.35
CA TRP A 92 -3.17 -1.75 1.60
C TRP A 92 -3.44 -0.39 2.26
N ILE A 93 -2.38 0.41 2.41
CA ILE A 93 -2.47 1.82 2.80
C ILE A 93 -2.00 2.70 1.64
N GLY A 94 -2.18 4.00 1.77
CA GLY A 94 -1.96 4.94 0.67
C GLY A 94 -0.50 5.24 0.36
N GLY A 95 0.46 4.58 0.99
CA GLY A 95 1.88 4.85 0.77
C GLY A 95 2.40 4.16 -0.48
N ASN A 96 3.01 4.91 -1.39
CA ASN A 96 3.63 4.37 -2.60
C ASN A 96 4.88 5.14 -3.00
N ARG A 97 5.65 4.59 -3.94
CA ARG A 97 6.73 5.29 -4.67
C ARG A 97 6.62 4.95 -6.15
N LEU A 98 7.10 5.81 -7.06
CA LEU A 98 6.97 5.55 -8.51
C LEU A 98 8.06 4.61 -9.00
N LYS A 99 9.28 4.71 -8.45
CA LYS A 99 10.40 3.82 -8.76
C LYS A 99 11.14 3.39 -7.50
N ARG A 100 11.94 2.34 -7.65
CA ARG A 100 12.87 1.89 -6.61
C ARG A 100 13.81 3.05 -6.25
N PHE A 101 14.07 3.23 -4.95
CA PHE A 101 14.92 4.29 -4.39
C PHE A 101 14.37 5.72 -4.48
N GLU A 102 13.15 5.92 -4.96
CA GLU A 102 12.47 7.20 -4.82
C GLU A 102 11.78 7.33 -3.45
N GLU A 103 11.41 8.57 -3.13
CA GLU A 103 10.68 8.91 -1.91
C GLU A 103 9.29 8.27 -1.88
N TRP A 104 8.89 7.82 -0.69
CA TRP A 104 7.52 7.40 -0.44
C TRP A 104 6.60 8.61 -0.35
N ARG A 105 5.43 8.51 -0.97
CA ARG A 105 4.40 9.55 -1.01
C ARG A 105 3.03 8.95 -0.72
N TRP A 106 2.12 9.78 -0.24
CA TRP A 106 0.73 9.40 -0.06
C TRP A 106 -0.07 9.59 -1.35
N VAL A 107 -0.79 8.57 -1.80
CA VAL A 107 -1.68 8.65 -2.97
C VAL A 107 -2.86 9.62 -2.78
N SER A 108 -3.14 10.04 -1.53
CA SER A 108 -4.27 10.93 -1.24
C SER A 108 -4.02 12.39 -1.57
N ASP A 109 -2.77 12.85 -1.42
CA ASP A 109 -2.39 14.27 -1.53
C ASP A 109 -0.99 14.48 -2.16
N GLY A 110 -0.28 13.42 -2.51
CA GLY A 110 1.06 13.46 -3.11
C GLY A 110 2.17 13.89 -2.15
N GLN A 111 1.83 14.14 -0.88
CA GLN A 111 2.79 14.58 0.13
C GLN A 111 3.78 13.46 0.43
N ARG A 112 5.04 13.85 0.66
CA ARG A 112 6.08 12.93 1.11
C ARG A 112 5.71 12.36 2.48
N ILE A 113 5.98 11.07 2.66
CA ILE A 113 5.84 10.42 3.96
C ILE A 113 7.04 10.79 4.85
N GLU A 114 6.78 11.40 6.00
CA GLU A 114 7.82 11.72 7.00
C GLU A 114 7.81 10.77 8.22
N PHE A 115 6.68 10.10 8.45
CA PHE A 115 6.50 9.13 9.53
C PHE A 115 6.45 7.72 8.97
N PHE A 116 7.28 6.83 9.51
CA PHE A 116 7.38 5.44 9.08
C PHE A 116 7.28 4.49 10.26
N ASP A 117 6.59 3.37 10.04
CA ASP A 117 6.53 2.24 10.98
C ASP A 117 6.75 0.91 10.25
N PHE A 118 7.80 0.89 9.42
CA PHE A 118 8.23 -0.33 8.76
C PHE A 118 8.72 -1.36 9.78
N TYR A 119 8.36 -2.62 9.55
CA TYR A 119 8.95 -3.74 10.26
C TYR A 119 10.48 -3.71 10.11
N LYS A 120 11.23 -4.22 11.10
CA LYS A 120 12.70 -4.10 11.19
C LYS A 120 13.49 -4.48 9.92
N THR A 121 12.95 -5.34 9.07
CA THR A 121 13.58 -5.79 7.81
C THR A 121 12.93 -5.21 6.55
N GLN A 122 12.13 -4.15 6.71
CA GLN A 122 11.39 -3.45 5.67
C GLN A 122 11.79 -1.96 5.65
N PRO A 123 11.64 -1.26 4.51
CA PRO A 123 11.34 -1.81 3.20
C PRO A 123 12.53 -2.63 2.67
N ASN A 124 12.29 -3.84 2.19
CA ASN A 124 13.32 -4.71 1.64
C ASN A 124 13.61 -4.41 0.16
N GLN A 125 12.85 -3.48 -0.44
CA GLN A 125 13.00 -2.93 -1.79
C GLN A 125 12.88 -3.95 -2.93
N ASN A 126 12.71 -5.25 -2.65
CA ASN A 126 12.77 -6.31 -3.64
C ASN A 126 11.40 -6.71 -4.22
N THR A 127 10.29 -6.23 -3.63
CA THR A 127 8.97 -6.85 -3.86
C THR A 127 7.79 -5.93 -4.14
N SER A 128 7.81 -4.65 -3.75
CA SER A 128 6.69 -3.73 -4.00
C SER A 128 7.12 -2.26 -4.06
N LEU A 129 6.28 -1.48 -4.72
CA LEU A 129 6.32 -0.02 -4.72
C LEU A 129 5.18 0.57 -3.87
N CYS A 130 4.44 -0.28 -3.15
CA CYS A 130 3.29 0.07 -2.32
C CYS A 130 3.46 -0.47 -0.91
N ILE A 131 2.93 0.26 0.07
CA ILE A 131 2.99 -0.10 1.49
C ILE A 131 1.75 -0.88 1.91
N VAL A 132 1.97 -1.98 2.62
CA VAL A 132 0.92 -2.83 3.19
C VAL A 132 1.10 -2.95 4.71
N LEU A 133 0.01 -3.02 5.46
CA LEU A 133 -0.01 -3.50 6.84
C LEU A 133 -0.01 -5.03 6.82
N TRP A 134 1.09 -5.65 7.24
CA TRP A 134 1.30 -7.08 7.05
C TRP A 134 0.98 -7.89 8.32
N HIS A 135 -0.10 -8.69 8.27
CA HIS A 135 -0.58 -9.47 9.41
C HIS A 135 0.52 -10.32 10.13
N PRO A 136 1.40 -11.07 9.43
CA PRO A 136 2.47 -11.82 10.07
C PRO A 136 3.42 -10.97 10.91
N PHE A 137 3.49 -9.66 10.64
CA PHE A 137 4.28 -8.68 11.38
C PHE A 137 3.42 -7.86 12.33
N LYS A 138 2.32 -8.41 12.84
CA LYS A 138 1.38 -7.70 13.71
C LYS A 138 0.90 -6.38 13.11
N TYR A 139 0.78 -6.34 11.78
CA TYR A 139 0.37 -5.19 10.98
C TYR A 139 1.39 -4.05 10.88
N ASP A 140 2.66 -4.28 11.25
CA ASP A 140 3.78 -3.40 10.88
C ASP A 140 3.86 -3.22 9.36
N TRP A 141 4.42 -2.10 8.90
CA TRP A 141 4.43 -1.76 7.48
C TRP A 141 5.45 -2.62 6.71
N ALA A 142 5.11 -2.98 5.48
CA ALA A 142 5.98 -3.71 4.56
C ALA A 142 5.82 -3.23 3.11
N ASP A 143 6.86 -3.48 2.31
CA ASP A 143 6.84 -3.46 0.83
C ASP A 143 7.22 -4.86 0.26
#